data_AF-A0A8J6PUR3-F1
#
_entry.id   AF-A0A8J6PUR3-F1
#
_cell.length_a   1.000
_cell.length_b   1.000
_cell.length_c   1.000
_cell.angle_alpha   90.00
_cell.angle_beta   90.00
_cell.angle_gamma   90.00
#
_symmetry.space_group_name_H-M   'P 1'
#
loop_
_entity.id
_entity.type
_entity.pdbx_description
1 polymer ?
#
loop_
_entity_poly.entity_id
_entity_poly.type
_entity_poly.pdbx_seq_one_letter_code
_entity_poly.pdbx_strand_id
1 'polypeptide(L)'
;MYLSEINSHAMSAERGRRTIRYRGLAPNGARVWTAEEDQICRQFGHDYSLLRKQLPNRTYWALRFRCQRLGLRPKREMFTAGELSRLRRLSAKGSSREELQQAFPTRSLEQISAARKYHGIAISRRPYAPTGSKIIDQIRDRCFALGYTMGDLDILAKSKRYFKGAGWINGNYNYGAIGRAIIALDGSIEICWREYQ
;
A
#
# COMPACT_ATOMS: atom_id res chain seq x y z
N MET A 1 -26.32 27.31 19.82
CA MET A 1 -27.05 26.58 18.76
C MET A 1 -28.52 26.91 18.94
N TYR A 2 -29.10 27.75 18.08
CA TYR A 2 -30.46 28.25 18.29
C TYR A 2 -31.51 27.22 17.84
N LEU A 3 -32.60 27.07 18.61
CA LEU A 3 -33.71 26.17 18.29
C LEU A 3 -34.32 26.44 16.90
N SER A 4 -34.28 27.69 16.44
CA SER A 4 -34.71 28.11 15.10
C SER A 4 -33.87 27.54 13.97
N GLU A 5 -32.56 27.36 14.17
CA GLU A 5 -31.63 26.77 13.19
C GLU A 5 -31.88 25.26 13.07
N ILE A 6 -32.08 24.58 14.20
CA ILE A 6 -32.42 23.14 14.22
C ILE A 6 -33.74 22.90 13.47
N ASN A 7 -34.73 23.76 13.67
CA ASN A 7 -36.04 23.62 13.04
C ASN A 7 -36.01 23.92 11.53
N SER A 8 -35.23 24.93 11.10
CA SER A 8 -35.06 25.23 9.68
C SER A 8 -34.30 24.11 8.94
N HIS A 9 -33.28 23.51 9.57
CA HIS A 9 -32.60 22.33 9.05
C HIS A 9 -33.54 21.12 8.95
N ALA A 10 -34.40 20.89 9.94
CA ALA A 10 -35.40 19.82 9.91
C ALA A 10 -36.41 19.98 8.76
N MET A 11 -36.95 21.20 8.58
CA MET A 11 -37.89 21.51 7.50
C MET A 11 -37.26 21.38 6.11
N SER A 12 -36.00 21.80 5.97
CA SER A 12 -35.23 21.63 4.73
C SER A 12 -34.99 20.14 4.42
N ALA A 13 -34.63 19.34 5.43
CA ALA A 13 -34.45 17.90 5.28
C ALA A 13 -35.76 17.20 4.87
N GLU A 14 -36.90 17.62 5.43
CA GLU A 14 -38.20 17.05 5.07
C GLU A 14 -38.60 17.36 3.62
N ARG A 15 -38.39 18.60 3.16
CA ARG A 15 -38.56 18.96 1.74
C ARG A 15 -37.67 18.11 0.83
N GLY A 16 -36.41 17.90 1.22
CA GLY A 16 -35.49 17.01 0.51
C GLY A 16 -36.02 15.58 0.40
N ARG A 17 -36.51 15.00 1.51
CA ARG A 17 -37.12 13.65 1.52
C ARG A 17 -38.34 13.55 0.62
N ARG A 18 -39.22 14.58 0.62
CA ARG A 18 -40.40 14.63 -0.27
C ARG A 18 -40.01 14.63 -1.73
N THR A 19 -39.03 15.46 -2.13
CA THR A 19 -38.52 15.51 -3.51
C THR A 19 -37.89 14.17 -3.94
N ILE A 20 -37.11 13.54 -3.06
CA ILE A 20 -36.51 12.22 -3.32
C ILE A 20 -37.60 11.16 -3.52
N ARG A 21 -38.65 11.18 -2.69
CA ARG A 21 -39.77 10.24 -2.79
C ARG A 21 -40.56 10.42 -4.08
N TYR A 22 -40.81 11.67 -4.48
CA TYR A 22 -41.55 11.99 -5.70
C TYR A 22 -40.75 11.66 -6.97
N ARG A 23 -39.48 12.06 -7.02
CA ARG A 23 -38.63 11.85 -8.21
C ARG A 23 -38.02 10.46 -8.29
N GLY A 24 -37.97 9.70 -7.20
CA GLY A 24 -37.28 8.41 -7.13
C GLY A 24 -35.76 8.52 -7.32
N LEU A 25 -35.19 9.73 -7.16
CA LEU A 25 -33.79 10.04 -7.37
C LEU A 25 -33.21 10.68 -6.10
N ALA A 26 -32.05 10.20 -5.67
CA ALA A 26 -31.25 10.83 -4.65
C ALA A 26 -30.66 12.15 -5.18
N PRO A 27 -30.24 13.09 -4.31
CA PRO A 27 -29.71 14.39 -4.72
C PRO A 27 -28.50 14.31 -5.66
N ASN A 28 -27.76 13.20 -5.64
CA ASN A 28 -26.64 12.90 -6.54
C ASN A 28 -27.06 12.26 -7.87
N GLY A 29 -28.36 12.23 -8.20
CA GLY A 29 -28.91 11.62 -9.41
C GLY A 29 -29.02 10.09 -9.38
N ALA A 30 -28.62 9.42 -8.29
CA ALA A 30 -28.75 7.98 -8.18
C ALA A 30 -30.22 7.56 -7.93
N ARG A 31 -30.71 6.55 -8.65
CA ARG A 31 -32.05 6.00 -8.39
C ARG A 31 -32.18 5.46 -6.97
N VAL A 32 -33.28 5.77 -6.30
CA VAL A 32 -33.62 5.22 -4.98
C VAL A 32 -33.90 3.73 -5.12
N TRP A 33 -33.54 2.93 -4.11
CA TRP A 33 -33.81 1.49 -4.11
C TRP A 33 -35.26 1.21 -3.77
N THR A 34 -35.93 0.39 -4.57
CA THR A 34 -37.30 -0.06 -4.30
C THR A 34 -37.30 -1.35 -3.45
N ALA A 35 -38.43 -1.65 -2.81
CA ALA A 35 -38.59 -2.88 -2.03
C ALA A 35 -38.51 -4.14 -2.92
N GLU A 36 -38.95 -4.05 -4.17
CA GLU A 36 -38.85 -5.10 -5.18
C GLU A 36 -37.39 -5.39 -5.54
N GLU A 37 -36.59 -4.35 -5.78
CA GLU A 37 -35.15 -4.48 -6.04
C GLU A 37 -34.42 -5.12 -4.85
N ASP A 38 -34.81 -4.78 -3.61
CA ASP A 38 -34.26 -5.41 -2.41
C ASP A 38 -34.61 -6.90 -2.32
N GLN A 39 -35.82 -7.27 -2.72
CA GLN A 39 -36.24 -8.68 -2.72
C GLN A 39 -35.44 -9.50 -3.74
N ILE A 40 -35.22 -8.94 -4.94
CA ILE A 40 -34.34 -9.54 -5.95
C ILE A 40 -32.91 -9.67 -5.39
N CYS A 41 -32.40 -8.66 -4.68
CA CYS A 41 -31.10 -8.73 -4.02
C CYS A 41 -31.04 -9.83 -2.95
N ARG A 42 -32.10 -10.06 -2.18
CA ARG A 42 -32.16 -11.14 -1.18
C ARG A 42 -32.17 -12.53 -1.83
N GLN A 43 -32.85 -12.68 -2.96
CA GLN A 43 -32.96 -13.94 -3.69
C GLN A 43 -31.65 -14.31 -4.41
N PHE A 44 -31.05 -13.36 -5.14
CA PHE A 44 -29.90 -13.60 -6.01
C PHE A 44 -28.59 -12.99 -5.49
N GLY A 45 -28.52 -12.54 -4.24
CA GLY A 45 -27.37 -11.84 -3.67
C GLY A 45 -26.05 -12.63 -3.63
N HIS A 46 -26.11 -13.95 -3.87
CA HIS A 46 -24.94 -14.82 -3.99
C HIS A 46 -24.33 -14.80 -5.40
N ASP A 47 -25.13 -14.56 -6.46
CA ASP A 47 -24.69 -14.54 -7.86
C ASP A 47 -24.92 -13.17 -8.53
N TYR A 48 -23.84 -12.40 -8.68
CA TYR A 48 -23.87 -11.08 -9.31
C TYR A 48 -24.15 -11.10 -10.80
N SER A 49 -23.83 -12.20 -11.49
CA SER A 49 -24.07 -12.33 -12.92
C SER A 49 -25.57 -12.37 -13.18
N LEU A 50 -26.31 -13.15 -12.38
CA LEU A 50 -27.76 -13.18 -12.40
C LEU A 50 -28.38 -11.88 -11.88
N LEU A 51 -27.85 -11.34 -10.78
CA LEU A 51 -28.35 -10.08 -10.22
C LEU A 51 -28.24 -8.91 -11.21
N ARG A 52 -27.17 -8.88 -12.02
CA ARG A 52 -26.97 -7.87 -13.07
C ARG A 52 -27.92 -8.04 -14.25
N LYS A 53 -28.33 -9.29 -14.56
CA LYS A 53 -29.37 -9.55 -15.58
C LYS A 53 -30.76 -9.11 -15.10
N GLN A 54 -31.07 -9.33 -13.82
CA GLN A 54 -32.35 -8.94 -13.21
C GLN A 54 -32.46 -7.44 -12.97
N LEU A 55 -31.34 -6.77 -12.67
CA LEU A 55 -31.26 -5.33 -12.41
C LEU A 55 -30.27 -4.66 -13.38
N PRO A 56 -30.57 -4.61 -14.70
CA PRO A 56 -29.63 -4.10 -15.71
C PRO A 56 -29.36 -2.60 -15.55
N ASN A 57 -30.31 -1.88 -14.96
CA ASN A 57 -30.21 -0.45 -14.68
C ASN A 57 -29.29 -0.10 -13.50
N ARG A 58 -28.74 -1.10 -12.81
CA ARG A 58 -27.87 -0.92 -11.63
C ARG A 58 -26.45 -1.35 -11.97
N THR A 59 -25.49 -0.51 -11.59
CA THR A 59 -24.07 -0.86 -11.73
C THR A 59 -23.70 -1.98 -10.76
N TYR A 60 -22.66 -2.74 -11.12
CA TYR A 60 -22.11 -3.80 -10.26
C TYR A 60 -21.81 -3.30 -8.84
N TRP A 61 -21.20 -2.10 -8.73
CA TRP A 61 -20.89 -1.51 -7.43
C TRP A 61 -22.13 -1.18 -6.63
N ALA A 62 -23.18 -0.62 -7.26
CA ALA A 62 -24.45 -0.34 -6.58
C ALA A 62 -25.07 -1.63 -6.01
N LEU A 63 -25.12 -2.70 -6.81
CA LEU A 63 -25.59 -4.03 -6.37
C LEU A 63 -24.76 -4.54 -5.18
N ARG A 64 -23.42 -4.52 -5.32
CA ARG A 64 -22.48 -4.99 -4.29
C ARG A 64 -22.68 -4.24 -2.97
N PHE A 65 -22.75 -2.92 -3.00
CA PHE A 65 -22.97 -2.10 -1.80
C PHE A 65 -24.35 -2.32 -1.20
N ARG A 66 -25.39 -2.52 -2.03
CA ARG A 66 -26.73 -2.81 -1.52
C ARG A 66 -26.81 -4.15 -0.82
N CYS A 67 -26.29 -5.22 -1.42
CA CYS A 67 -26.21 -6.54 -0.77
C CYS A 67 -25.45 -6.47 0.56
N GLN A 68 -24.36 -5.69 0.63
CA GLN A 68 -23.64 -5.46 1.88
C GLN A 68 -24.48 -4.70 2.93
N ARG A 69 -25.27 -3.70 2.52
CA ARG A 69 -26.19 -2.99 3.42
C ARG A 69 -27.33 -3.87 3.92
N LEU A 70 -27.79 -4.81 3.10
CA LEU A 70 -28.82 -5.78 3.45
C LEU A 70 -28.29 -6.93 4.32
N GLY A 71 -27.00 -6.95 4.68
CA GLY A 71 -26.40 -8.00 5.51
C GLY A 71 -26.18 -9.33 4.78
N LEU A 72 -26.42 -9.38 3.47
CA LEU A 72 -26.19 -10.57 2.64
C LEU A 72 -24.70 -10.87 2.43
N ARG A 73 -23.83 -9.96 2.87
CA ARG A 73 -22.38 -10.13 2.82
C ARG A 73 -21.72 -9.63 4.09
N PRO A 74 -20.63 -10.29 4.53
CA PRO A 74 -19.82 -9.80 5.61
C PRO A 74 -19.23 -8.44 5.23
N LYS A 75 -19.25 -7.50 6.18
CA LYS A 75 -18.52 -6.25 6.03
C LYS A 75 -17.03 -6.56 6.05
N ARG A 76 -16.24 -5.83 5.25
CA ARG A 76 -14.78 -5.90 5.35
C ARG A 76 -14.39 -5.43 6.75
N GLU A 77 -13.78 -6.32 7.52
CA GLU A 77 -13.23 -5.97 8.82
C GLU A 77 -12.10 -4.97 8.63
N MET A 78 -12.28 -3.78 9.15
CA MET A 78 -11.24 -2.75 9.16
C MET A 78 -10.12 -3.19 10.10
N PHE A 79 -8.90 -2.71 9.83
CA PHE A 79 -7.80 -2.87 10.77
C PHE A 79 -8.08 -2.01 12.00
N THR A 80 -7.99 -2.63 13.17
CA THR A 80 -8.09 -1.94 14.46
C THR A 80 -6.82 -1.11 14.71
N ALA A 81 -6.94 -0.08 15.56
CA ALA A 81 -5.78 0.74 15.93
C ALA A 81 -4.65 -0.08 16.61
N GLY A 82 -5.02 -1.12 17.36
CA GLY A 82 -4.08 -2.05 17.97
C GLY A 82 -3.31 -2.90 16.94
N GLU A 83 -4.00 -3.42 15.93
CA GLU A 83 -3.39 -4.15 14.81
C GLU A 83 -2.43 -3.24 14.03
N LEU A 84 -2.83 -2.01 13.73
CA LEU A 84 -1.96 -1.05 13.03
C LEU A 84 -0.70 -0.71 13.84
N SER A 85 -0.84 -0.53 15.15
CA SER A 85 0.30 -0.26 16.03
C SER A 85 1.27 -1.43 16.09
N ARG A 86 0.75 -2.67 16.10
CA ARG A 86 1.57 -3.88 16.00
C ARG A 86 2.27 -3.98 14.65
N LEU A 87 1.55 -3.67 13.55
CA LEU A 87 2.08 -3.69 12.20
C LEU A 87 3.22 -2.67 12.01
N ARG A 88 3.12 -1.47 12.59
CA ARG A 88 4.20 -0.47 12.58
C ARG A 88 5.47 -1.00 13.25
N ARG A 89 5.34 -1.61 14.43
CA ARG A 89 6.49 -2.16 15.16
C ARG A 89 7.18 -3.29 14.39
N LEU A 90 6.41 -4.22 13.81
CA LEU A 90 6.96 -5.32 13.02
C LEU A 90 7.59 -4.83 11.71
N SER A 91 6.98 -3.83 11.07
CA SER A 91 7.53 -3.23 9.84
C SER A 91 8.85 -2.50 10.10
N ALA A 92 8.97 -1.82 11.25
CA ALA A 92 10.22 -1.17 11.67
C ALA A 92 11.35 -2.18 11.95
N LYS A 93 11.02 -3.39 12.42
CA LYS A 93 12.00 -4.48 12.62
C LYS A 93 12.39 -5.19 11.34
N GLY A 94 11.66 -5.00 10.24
CA GLY A 94 11.94 -5.67 8.96
C GLY A 94 11.50 -7.13 8.96
N SER A 95 10.50 -7.47 9.78
CA SER A 95 10.01 -8.83 10.02
C SER A 95 9.77 -9.64 8.76
N SER A 96 10.01 -10.94 8.87
CA SER A 96 9.77 -11.91 7.79
C SER A 96 8.27 -12.06 7.50
N ARG A 97 7.93 -12.68 6.35
CA ARG A 97 6.53 -12.95 6.00
C ARG A 97 5.87 -13.90 7.02
N GLU A 98 6.63 -14.85 7.54
CA GLU A 98 6.17 -15.83 8.52
C GLU A 98 5.87 -15.18 9.87
N GLU A 99 6.76 -14.31 10.35
CA GLU A 99 6.53 -13.52 11.57
C GLU A 99 5.28 -12.64 11.46
N LEU A 100 5.05 -12.03 10.29
CA LEU A 100 3.83 -11.26 10.05
C LEU A 100 2.58 -12.13 10.08
N GLN A 101 2.63 -13.34 9.51
CA GLN A 101 1.50 -14.27 9.53
C GLN A 101 1.21 -14.78 10.96
N GLN A 102 2.24 -15.06 11.74
CA GLN A 102 2.11 -15.45 13.14
C GLN A 102 1.52 -14.32 14.01
N ALA A 103 1.90 -13.07 13.76
CA ALA A 103 1.39 -11.92 14.50
C ALA A 103 -0.08 -11.55 14.17
N PHE A 104 -0.56 -11.98 13.00
CA PHE A 104 -1.91 -11.73 12.48
C PHE A 104 -2.52 -13.00 11.86
N PRO A 105 -2.87 -14.02 12.69
CA PRO A 105 -3.34 -15.31 12.18
C PRO A 105 -4.68 -15.21 11.44
N THR A 106 -5.51 -14.23 11.77
CA THR A 106 -6.81 -14.00 11.15
C THR A 106 -6.75 -13.25 9.82
N ARG A 107 -5.59 -12.67 9.47
CA ARG A 107 -5.42 -11.84 8.28
C ARG A 107 -4.50 -12.52 7.29
N SER A 108 -4.78 -12.36 6.01
CA SER A 108 -3.88 -12.80 4.97
C SER A 108 -2.72 -11.82 4.79
N LEU A 109 -1.58 -12.31 4.32
CA LEU A 109 -0.43 -11.47 3.97
C LEU A 109 -0.77 -10.34 2.99
N GLU A 110 -1.69 -10.59 2.06
CA GLU A 110 -2.18 -9.59 1.11
C GLU A 110 -2.93 -8.45 1.81
N GLN A 111 -3.80 -8.78 2.77
CA GLN A 111 -4.52 -7.78 3.56
C GLN A 111 -3.55 -6.93 4.39
N ILE A 112 -2.54 -7.56 4.98
CA ILE A 112 -1.49 -6.88 5.75
C ILE A 112 -0.68 -5.93 4.85
N SER A 113 -0.29 -6.40 3.66
CA SER A 113 0.45 -5.58 2.67
C SER A 113 -0.39 -4.39 2.18
N ALA A 114 -1.67 -4.61 1.90
CA ALA A 114 -2.60 -3.56 1.49
C ALA A 114 -2.80 -2.52 2.60
N ALA A 115 -3.01 -2.96 3.84
CA ALA A 115 -3.13 -2.07 4.99
C ALA A 115 -1.85 -1.24 5.21
N ARG A 116 -0.69 -1.88 5.08
CA ARG A 116 0.61 -1.20 5.19
C ARG A 116 0.75 -0.07 4.17
N LYS A 117 0.41 -0.34 2.89
CA LYS A 117 0.45 0.67 1.81
C LYS A 117 -0.55 1.80 2.06
N TYR A 118 -1.80 1.44 2.40
CA TYR A 118 -2.86 2.41 2.64
C TYR A 118 -2.54 3.37 3.79
N HIS A 119 -1.90 2.86 4.86
CA HIS A 119 -1.50 3.65 6.02
C HIS A 119 -0.07 4.23 5.94
N GLY A 120 0.62 4.09 4.80
CA GLY A 120 1.97 4.65 4.61
C GLY A 120 3.03 4.11 5.58
N ILE A 121 2.87 2.89 6.09
CA ILE A 121 3.78 2.30 7.07
C ILE A 121 5.05 1.82 6.34
N ALA A 122 6.18 2.48 6.59
CA ALA A 122 7.47 2.11 6.02
C ALA A 122 8.03 0.82 6.64
N ILE A 123 8.73 0.03 5.83
CA ILE A 123 9.53 -1.11 6.28
C ILE A 123 10.95 -0.61 6.49
N SER A 124 11.63 -1.07 7.53
CA SER A 124 13.09 -0.98 7.55
C SER A 124 13.67 -1.71 6.34
N ARG A 125 14.68 -1.09 5.73
CA ARG A 125 15.34 -1.68 4.57
C ARG A 125 16.13 -2.90 5.03
N ARG A 126 16.12 -3.95 4.22
CA ARG A 126 16.98 -5.11 4.45
C ARG A 126 18.41 -4.77 3.99
N PRO A 127 19.42 -5.34 4.64
CA PRO A 127 20.78 -5.31 4.12
C PRO A 127 20.82 -5.81 2.68
N TYR A 128 21.76 -5.28 1.91
CA TYR A 128 21.97 -5.71 0.55
C TYR A 128 22.52 -7.14 0.52
N ALA A 129 22.02 -7.97 -0.40
CA ALA A 129 22.56 -9.31 -0.58
C ALA A 129 24.04 -9.24 -1.01
N PRO A 130 24.89 -10.16 -0.51
CA PRO A 130 26.29 -10.22 -0.87
C PRO A 130 26.43 -10.61 -2.34
N THR A 131 27.35 -9.95 -3.02
CA THR A 131 27.58 -10.07 -4.46
C THR A 131 28.75 -11.02 -4.74
N GLY A 132 29.62 -11.26 -3.76
CA GLY A 132 30.82 -12.08 -3.87
C GLY A 132 32.10 -11.27 -4.16
N SER A 133 31.97 -9.97 -4.46
CA SER A 133 33.11 -9.05 -4.54
C SER A 133 33.20 -8.25 -3.24
N LYS A 134 34.29 -8.46 -2.49
CA LYS A 134 34.50 -7.82 -1.17
C LYS A 134 34.43 -6.29 -1.22
N ILE A 135 34.96 -5.68 -2.28
CA ILE A 135 34.96 -4.21 -2.44
C ILE A 135 33.53 -3.69 -2.63
N ILE A 136 32.75 -4.34 -3.50
CA ILE A 136 31.36 -3.94 -3.75
C ILE A 136 30.48 -4.19 -2.52
N ASP A 137 30.70 -5.29 -1.82
CA ASP A 137 29.92 -5.63 -0.62
C ASP A 137 30.22 -4.64 0.52
N GLN A 138 31.49 -4.23 0.73
CA GLN A 138 31.83 -3.18 1.69
C GLN A 138 31.18 -1.83 1.38
N ILE A 139 31.15 -1.43 0.09
CA ILE A 139 30.44 -0.21 -0.34
C ILE A 139 28.94 -0.32 -0.05
N ARG A 140 28.34 -1.47 -0.35
CA ARG A 140 26.90 -1.72 -0.10
C ARG A 140 26.57 -1.69 1.39
N ASP A 141 27.41 -2.28 2.23
CA ASP A 141 27.25 -2.27 3.68
C ASP A 141 27.39 -0.85 4.25
N ARG A 142 28.38 -0.09 3.78
CA ARG A 142 28.56 1.31 4.19
C ARG A 142 27.38 2.18 3.76
N CYS A 143 26.89 2.02 2.53
CA CYS A 143 25.68 2.72 2.07
C CYS A 143 24.47 2.37 2.93
N PHE A 144 24.30 1.08 3.28
CA PHE A 144 23.22 0.63 4.13
C PHE A 144 23.30 1.26 5.53
N ALA A 145 24.50 1.30 6.12
CA ALA A 145 24.75 1.93 7.42
C ALA A 145 24.42 3.43 7.43
N LEU A 146 24.70 4.13 6.32
CA LEU A 146 24.38 5.56 6.15
C LEU A 146 22.92 5.80 5.71
N GLY A 147 22.13 4.75 5.46
CA GLY A 147 20.75 4.87 5.01
C GLY A 147 20.58 5.30 3.55
N TYR A 148 21.66 5.35 2.76
CA TYR A 148 21.62 5.69 1.34
C TYR A 148 21.15 4.49 0.50
N THR A 149 20.40 4.77 -0.56
CA THR A 149 20.12 3.77 -1.59
C THR A 149 21.26 3.71 -2.60
N MET A 150 21.39 2.60 -3.32
CA MET A 150 22.33 2.51 -4.46
C MET A 150 22.07 3.58 -5.54
N GLY A 151 20.83 4.07 -5.66
CA GLY A 151 20.51 5.19 -6.55
C GLY A 151 21.03 6.52 -6.02
N ASP A 152 20.99 6.74 -4.71
CA ASP A 152 21.58 7.92 -4.07
C ASP A 152 23.11 7.88 -4.19
N LEU A 153 23.73 6.70 -4.04
CA LEU A 153 25.16 6.51 -4.29
C LEU A 153 25.54 6.89 -5.73
N ASP A 154 24.73 6.51 -6.72
CA ASP A 154 24.97 6.86 -8.11
C ASP A 154 24.96 8.39 -8.36
N ILE A 155 24.14 9.13 -7.60
CA ILE A 155 24.08 10.58 -7.62
C ILE A 155 25.33 11.17 -6.95
N LEU A 156 25.68 10.69 -5.76
CA LEU A 156 26.85 11.14 -4.99
C LEU A 156 28.17 10.89 -5.74
N ALA A 157 28.35 9.69 -6.30
CA ALA A 157 29.54 9.29 -7.02
C ALA A 157 29.57 9.75 -8.49
N LYS A 158 28.50 10.40 -8.98
CA LYS A 158 28.29 10.74 -10.40
C LYS A 158 28.54 9.55 -11.34
N SER A 159 28.11 8.35 -10.94
CA SER A 159 28.30 7.09 -11.66
C SER A 159 27.09 6.68 -12.52
N LYS A 160 26.14 7.61 -12.72
CA LYS A 160 24.93 7.47 -13.54
C LYS A 160 23.96 6.40 -13.00
N ARG A 161 24.11 5.14 -13.44
CA ARG A 161 23.23 4.00 -13.06
C ARG A 161 24.06 2.76 -12.72
N TYR A 162 25.35 2.93 -12.42
CA TYR A 162 26.26 1.81 -12.24
C TYR A 162 25.89 0.98 -11.00
N PHE A 163 25.62 1.64 -9.87
CA PHE A 163 25.26 0.96 -8.62
C PHE A 163 23.81 0.52 -8.58
N LYS A 164 22.89 1.34 -9.11
CA LYS A 164 21.48 0.98 -9.25
C LYS A 164 21.26 -0.17 -10.22
N GLY A 165 22.01 -0.22 -11.31
CA GLY A 165 21.91 -1.23 -12.37
C GLY A 165 22.77 -2.48 -12.15
N ALA A 166 23.51 -2.54 -11.04
CA ALA A 166 24.44 -3.63 -10.73
C ALA A 166 25.40 -3.95 -11.89
N GLY A 167 26.06 -2.93 -12.44
CA GLY A 167 26.89 -3.03 -13.64
C GLY A 167 28.09 -4.00 -13.53
N TRP A 168 28.42 -4.47 -12.33
CA TRP A 168 29.46 -5.46 -12.06
C TRP A 168 29.03 -6.92 -12.31
N ILE A 169 27.73 -7.22 -12.47
CA ILE A 169 27.24 -8.61 -12.62
C ILE A 169 27.87 -9.31 -13.83
N ASN A 170 28.16 -8.56 -14.90
CA ASN A 170 28.79 -9.10 -16.12
C ASN A 170 30.33 -9.15 -16.05
N GLY A 171 30.92 -9.01 -14.85
CA GLY A 171 32.37 -9.03 -14.64
C GLY A 171 33.11 -7.75 -15.05
N ASN A 172 32.40 -6.74 -15.56
CA ASN A 172 33.01 -5.46 -15.94
C ASN A 172 33.02 -4.48 -14.75
N TYR A 173 34.11 -4.50 -13.99
CA TYR A 173 34.32 -3.61 -12.85
C TYR A 173 34.78 -2.23 -13.33
N ASN A 174 33.96 -1.20 -13.08
CA ASN A 174 34.34 0.17 -13.37
C ASN A 174 35.06 0.77 -12.15
N TYR A 175 36.38 0.59 -12.12
CA TYR A 175 37.23 1.08 -11.03
C TYR A 175 37.11 2.60 -10.80
N GLY A 176 36.83 3.39 -11.84
CA GLY A 176 36.61 4.83 -11.71
C GLY A 176 35.28 5.20 -11.05
N ALA A 177 34.24 4.37 -11.22
CA ALA A 177 32.98 4.53 -10.48
C ALA A 177 33.13 4.05 -9.02
N ILE A 178 33.85 2.95 -8.81
CA ILE A 178 34.15 2.39 -7.49
C ILE A 178 34.97 3.39 -6.67
N GLY A 179 36.06 3.95 -7.23
CA GLY A 179 36.90 4.90 -6.50
C GLY A 179 36.16 6.18 -6.10
N ARG A 180 35.32 6.72 -6.99
CA ARG A 180 34.47 7.88 -6.67
C ARG A 180 33.43 7.56 -5.59
N ALA A 181 32.88 6.34 -5.59
CA ALA A 181 31.96 5.90 -4.57
C ALA A 181 32.64 5.74 -3.20
N ILE A 182 33.87 5.23 -3.17
CA ILE A 182 34.66 5.12 -1.93
C ILE A 182 34.90 6.51 -1.34
N ILE A 183 35.34 7.48 -2.16
CA ILE A 183 35.54 8.87 -1.72
C ILE A 183 34.22 9.50 -1.25
N ALA A 184 33.12 9.28 -1.98
CA ALA A 184 31.81 9.83 -1.63
C ALA A 184 31.20 9.24 -0.34
N LEU A 185 31.72 8.11 0.14
CA LEU A 185 31.32 7.46 1.39
C LEU A 185 32.36 7.66 2.52
N ASP A 186 33.26 8.63 2.34
CA ASP A 186 34.37 8.97 3.24
C ASP A 186 35.37 7.82 3.46
N GLY A 187 35.59 6.99 2.44
CA GLY A 187 36.60 5.93 2.44
C GLY A 187 37.92 6.36 1.77
N SER A 188 39.01 5.72 2.17
CA SER A 188 40.33 5.84 1.55
C SER A 188 40.67 4.61 0.69
N ILE A 189 41.52 4.81 -0.32
CA ILE A 189 42.06 3.73 -1.16
C ILE A 189 43.57 3.70 -0.92
N GLU A 190 44.07 2.59 -0.39
CA GLU A 190 45.49 2.34 -0.21
C GLU A 190 45.96 1.27 -1.20
N ILE A 191 47.07 1.54 -1.88
CA ILE A 191 47.69 0.58 -2.82
C ILE A 191 48.89 -0.04 -2.11
N CYS A 192 48.75 -1.29 -1.68
CA CYS A 192 49.83 -2.07 -1.09
C CYS A 192 50.48 -2.95 -2.15
N TRP A 193 51.73 -2.67 -2.49
CA TRP A 193 52.55 -3.53 -3.33
C TRP A 193 53.15 -4.66 -2.47
N ARG A 194 53.19 -5.89 -2.99
CA ARG A 194 53.94 -6.94 -2.32
C ARG A 194 55.42 -6.61 -2.46
N GLU A 195 56.10 -6.42 -1.33
CA GLU A 195 57.56 -6.41 -1.30
C GLU A 195 58.03 -7.82 -1.70
N TYR A 196 58.84 -7.89 -2.76
CA TYR A 196 59.48 -9.14 -3.16
C TYR A 196 60.52 -9.51 -2.10
N GLN A 197 60.31 -10.64 -1.41
CA GLN A 197 61.36 -11.35 -0.66
C GLN A 197 62.20 -12.19 -1.61
#